data_AF-A0A8J4X6N5-F1
#
_entry.id   AF-A0A8J4X6N5-F1
#
_cell.length_a   1.000
_cell.length_b   1.000
_cell.length_c   1.000
_cell.angle_alpha   90.00
_cell.angle_beta   90.00
_cell.angle_gamma   90.00
#
_symmetry.space_group_name_H-M   'P 1'
#
loop_
_entity.id
_entity.type
_entity.pdbx_description
1 polymer ?
#
loop_
_entity_poly.entity_id
_entity_poly.type
_entity_poly.pdbx_seq_one_letter_code
_entity_poly.pdbx_strand_id
1 'polypeptide(L)'
;MALVVHEEDQMEMDSTEMLNITSRKQQLECRKKLLLEMQEFLMKNNFKEGSFKPKEDQGLCELEQIERELHRLFERQRELMNGECSSANGHNSCNGEPSSSTPVP
;
A
#
# COMPACT_ATOMS: atom_id res chain seq x y z
N MET A 1 28.74 -11.89 -9.85
CA MET A 1 28.42 -10.54 -10.37
C MET A 1 26.93 -10.34 -10.65
N ALA A 2 26.18 -11.32 -11.19
CA ALA A 2 24.75 -11.15 -11.45
C ALA A 2 23.87 -10.90 -10.21
N LEU A 3 24.20 -11.50 -9.05
CA LEU A 3 23.41 -11.35 -7.81
C LEU A 3 23.39 -9.92 -7.26
N VAL A 4 24.53 -9.23 -7.28
CA VAL A 4 24.66 -7.85 -6.75
C VAL A 4 23.83 -6.86 -7.56
N VAL A 5 23.73 -7.06 -8.88
CA VAL A 5 22.90 -6.22 -9.77
C VAL A 5 21.41 -6.40 -9.47
N HIS A 6 20.97 -7.62 -9.13
CA HIS A 6 19.54 -7.86 -8.81
C HIS A 6 19.13 -7.29 -7.45
N GLU A 7 20.04 -7.20 -6.48
CA GLU A 7 19.79 -6.59 -5.18
C GLU A 7 19.70 -5.05 -5.27
N GLU A 8 20.54 -4.43 -6.10
CA GLU A 8 20.51 -2.99 -6.38
C GLU A 8 19.20 -2.56 -7.07
N ASP A 9 18.77 -3.31 -8.10
CA ASP A 9 17.52 -3.05 -8.81
C ASP A 9 16.29 -3.18 -7.88
N GLN A 10 16.28 -4.18 -6.98
CA GLN A 10 15.21 -4.37 -6.00
C GLN A 10 15.15 -3.22 -4.98
N MET A 11 16.32 -2.77 -4.51
CA MET A 11 16.42 -1.67 -3.55
C MET A 11 15.94 -0.34 -4.16
N GLU A 12 16.22 -0.09 -5.44
CA GLU A 12 15.73 1.10 -6.15
C GLU A 12 14.20 1.07 -6.32
N MET A 13 13.63 -0.10 -6.62
CA MET A 13 12.17 -0.28 -6.69
C MET A 13 11.50 -0.03 -5.33
N ASP A 14 12.01 -0.60 -4.25
CA ASP A 14 11.44 -0.43 -2.90
C ASP A 14 11.56 1.03 -2.42
N SER A 15 12.66 1.70 -2.74
CA SER A 15 12.87 3.14 -2.47
C SER A 15 11.85 4.00 -3.23
N THR A 16 11.64 3.71 -4.51
CA THR A 16 10.64 4.41 -5.34
C THR A 16 9.22 4.18 -4.81
N GLU A 17 8.90 2.95 -4.40
CA GLU A 17 7.61 2.63 -3.78
C GLU A 17 7.41 3.40 -2.46
N MET A 18 8.43 3.48 -1.61
CA MET A 18 8.39 4.23 -0.34
C MET A 18 8.11 5.72 -0.55
N LEU A 19 8.75 6.33 -1.56
CA LEU A 19 8.50 7.72 -1.94
C LEU A 19 7.06 7.93 -2.42
N ASN A 20 6.54 7.02 -3.25
CA ASN A 20 5.16 7.06 -3.72
C ASN A 20 4.15 6.94 -2.58
N ILE A 21 4.38 6.01 -1.66
CA ILE A 21 3.54 5.82 -0.46
C ILE A 21 3.52 7.09 0.38
N THR A 22 4.69 7.69 0.63
CA THR A 22 4.82 8.91 1.44
C THR A 22 4.09 10.08 0.79
N SER A 23 4.32 10.31 -0.50
CA SER A 23 3.66 11.36 -1.28
C SER A 23 2.14 11.17 -1.29
N ARG A 24 1.67 9.94 -1.52
CA ARG A 24 0.24 9.63 -1.55
C ARG A 24 -0.43 9.84 -0.20
N LYS A 25 0.21 9.46 0.91
CA LYS A 25 -0.29 9.74 2.26
C LYS A 25 -0.47 11.23 2.51
N GLN A 26 0.53 12.04 2.16
CA GLN A 26 0.43 13.50 2.31
C GLN A 26 -0.73 14.08 1.50
N GLN A 27 -0.93 13.62 0.25
CA GLN A 27 -2.06 14.04 -0.57
C GLN A 27 -3.41 13.69 0.07
N LEU A 28 -3.54 12.46 0.58
CA LEU A 28 -4.76 11.98 1.23
C LEU A 28 -5.07 12.73 2.52
N GLU A 29 -4.06 13.01 3.36
CA GLU A 29 -4.21 13.81 4.58
C GLU A 29 -4.65 15.25 4.27
N CYS A 30 -4.03 15.88 3.27
CA CYS A 30 -4.45 17.21 2.80
C CYS A 30 -5.91 17.20 2.30
N ARG A 31 -6.30 16.18 1.55
CA ARG A 31 -7.66 16.03 1.02
C ARG A 31 -8.69 15.79 2.14
N LYS A 32 -8.36 14.93 3.11
CA LYS A 32 -9.17 14.67 4.31
C LYS A 32 -9.41 15.95 5.09
N LYS A 33 -8.34 16.71 5.36
CA LYS A 33 -8.44 18.00 6.06
C LYS A 33 -9.35 18.97 5.33
N LEU A 34 -9.20 19.12 4.02
CA LEU A 34 -10.05 20.00 3.21
C LEU A 34 -11.53 19.59 3.27
N LEU A 35 -11.84 18.30 3.16
CA LEU A 35 -13.22 17.80 3.26
C LEU A 35 -13.85 18.13 4.62
N LEU A 36 -13.10 17.94 5.70
CA LEU A 36 -13.57 18.25 7.05
C LEU A 36 -13.80 19.75 7.24
N GLU A 37 -12.89 20.61 6.77
CA GLU A 37 -13.05 22.06 6.81
C GLU A 37 -14.28 22.52 5.99
N MET A 38 -14.52 21.91 4.83
CA MET A 38 -15.70 22.19 4.01
C MET A 38 -16.99 21.75 4.71
N GLN A 39 -17.02 20.56 5.31
CA GLN A 39 -18.17 20.09 6.08
C GLN A 39 -18.46 21.01 7.27
N GLU A 40 -17.43 21.37 8.03
CA GLU A 40 -17.56 22.29 9.17
C GLU A 40 -18.07 23.66 8.72
N PHE A 41 -17.56 24.20 7.61
CA PHE A 41 -18.02 25.45 7.04
C PHE A 41 -19.50 25.39 6.64
N LEU A 42 -19.93 24.31 5.99
CA LEU A 42 -21.33 24.14 5.58
C LEU A 42 -22.26 24.04 6.81
N MET A 43 -21.85 23.30 7.84
CA MET A 43 -22.58 23.16 9.10
C MET A 43 -22.72 24.50 9.83
N LYS A 44 -21.63 25.28 9.94
CA LYS A 44 -21.63 26.59 10.62
C LYS A 44 -22.52 27.62 9.93
N ASN A 45 -22.66 27.56 8.61
CA ASN A 45 -23.40 28.55 7.84
C ASN A 45 -24.91 28.27 7.72
N ASN A 46 -25.48 27.34 8.50
CA ASN A 46 -26.92 27.04 8.53
C ASN A 46 -27.52 26.86 7.11
N PHE A 47 -26.76 26.24 6.19
CA PHE A 47 -27.29 25.93 4.86
C PHE A 47 -28.41 24.89 5.04
N LYS A 48 -29.66 25.35 4.87
CA LYS A 48 -30.88 24.59 5.16
C LYS A 48 -30.79 23.13 4.70
N GLU A 49 -31.10 22.26 5.67
CA GLU A 49 -31.08 20.79 5.73
C GLU A 49 -31.76 20.02 4.57
N GLY A 50 -32.32 20.72 3.58
CA GLY A 50 -33.02 20.14 2.42
C GLY A 50 -32.22 20.11 1.11
N SER A 51 -31.13 20.87 0.99
CA SER A 51 -30.42 21.04 -0.31
C SER A 51 -29.12 20.23 -0.45
N PHE A 52 -28.52 19.75 0.65
CA PHE A 52 -27.15 19.24 0.65
C PHE A 52 -26.97 17.78 1.07
N LYS A 53 -28.03 17.07 1.52
CA LYS A 53 -27.94 15.66 1.92
C LYS A 53 -27.15 14.76 0.95
N PRO A 54 -27.38 14.81 -0.38
CA PRO A 54 -26.60 13.99 -1.31
C PRO A 54 -25.10 14.33 -1.35
N LYS A 55 -24.73 15.60 -1.13
CA LYS A 55 -23.33 16.07 -1.12
C LYS A 55 -22.63 15.75 0.19
N GLU A 56 -23.38 15.78 1.30
CA GLU A 56 -22.89 15.37 2.62
C GLU A 56 -22.61 13.86 2.64
N ASP A 57 -23.55 13.04 2.15
CA ASP A 57 -23.38 11.59 2.00
C ASP A 57 -22.19 11.25 1.09
N GLN A 58 -21.99 12.03 0.01
CA GLN A 58 -20.83 11.88 -0.87
C GLN A 58 -19.52 12.22 -0.15
N GLY A 59 -19.48 13.31 0.64
CA GLY A 59 -18.30 13.70 1.41
C GLY A 59 -17.94 12.68 2.50
N LEU A 60 -18.95 12.08 3.16
CA LEU A 60 -18.75 10.99 4.12
C LEU A 60 -18.22 9.72 3.45
N CYS A 61 -18.78 9.34 2.30
CA CYS A 61 -18.26 8.23 1.49
C CYS A 61 -16.79 8.45 1.11
N GLU A 62 -16.43 9.68 0.73
CA GLU A 62 -15.07 10.04 0.33
C GLU A 62 -14.09 10.00 1.51
N LEU A 63 -14.50 10.49 2.69
CA LEU A 63 -13.72 10.39 3.92
C LEU A 63 -13.41 8.92 4.27
N GLU A 64 -14.41 8.05 4.20
CA GLU A 64 -14.22 6.62 4.49
C GLU A 64 -13.28 5.94 3.47
N GLN A 65 -13.35 6.33 2.19
CA GLN A 65 -12.40 5.85 1.18
C GLN A 65 -10.96 6.30 1.47
N ILE A 66 -10.77 7.56 1.85
CA ILE A 66 -9.46 8.10 2.23
C ILE A 66 -8.89 7.33 3.42
N GLU A 67 -9.69 7.06 4.45
CA GLU A 67 -9.23 6.32 5.64
C GLU A 67 -8.83 4.88 5.32
N ARG A 68 -9.61 4.18 4.50
CA ARG A 68 -9.25 2.85 4.01
C ARG A 68 -7.97 2.86 3.18
N GLU A 69 -7.77 3.87 2.34
CA GLU A 69 -6.54 4.00 1.55
C GLU A 69 -5.32 4.31 2.42
N LEU A 70 -5.43 5.24 3.35
CA LEU A 70 -4.38 5.54 4.32
C LEU A 70 -3.97 4.29 5.11
N HIS A 71 -4.94 3.52 5.62
CA HIS A 71 -4.67 2.26 6.31
C HIS A 71 -3.87 1.29 5.43
N ARG A 72 -4.28 1.07 4.18
CA ARG A 72 -3.54 0.20 3.23
C ARG A 72 -2.12 0.69 2.99
N LEU A 73 -1.92 2.00 2.87
CA LEU A 73 -0.58 2.58 2.71
C LEU A 73 0.27 2.47 3.98
N PHE A 74 -0.32 2.45 5.17
CA PHE A 74 0.38 2.15 6.42
C PHE A 74 0.84 0.70 6.49
N GLU A 75 -0.04 -0.23 6.16
CA GLU A 75 0.32 -1.66 6.12
C GLU A 75 1.44 -1.89 5.11
N ARG A 76 1.35 -1.31 3.90
CA ARG A 76 2.38 -1.45 2.87
C ARG A 76 3.71 -0.81 3.27
N GLN A 77 3.69 0.38 3.87
CA GLN A 77 4.91 1.00 4.40
C GLN A 77 5.55 0.10 5.47
N ARG A 78 4.75 -0.49 6.36
CA ARG A 78 5.22 -1.40 7.39
C ARG A 78 5.82 -2.67 6.77
N GLU A 79 5.22 -3.23 5.73
CA GLU A 79 5.77 -4.38 4.99
C GLU A 79 7.13 -4.06 4.37
N LEU A 80 7.27 -2.90 3.71
CA LEU A 80 8.54 -2.50 3.11
C LEU A 80 9.63 -2.24 4.17
N MET A 81 9.28 -1.66 5.32
CA MET A 81 10.22 -1.44 6.42
C MET A 81 10.55 -2.73 7.20
N ASN A 82 9.61 -3.66 7.31
CA ASN A 82 9.80 -4.94 8.00
C ASN A 82 10.27 -6.06 7.05
N GLY A 83 10.34 -5.78 5.75
CA GLY A 83 10.75 -6.69 4.68
C GLY A 83 12.19 -7.18 4.81
N GLU A 84 13.03 -6.50 5.61
CA GLU A 84 14.33 -7.00 6.04
C GLU A 84 14.23 -8.27 6.94
N CYS A 85 13.05 -8.65 7.43
CA CYS A 85 12.86 -9.81 8.31
C CYS A 85 12.12 -11.01 7.68
N SER A 86 11.74 -10.97 6.40
CA SER A 86 11.01 -12.09 5.76
C SER A 86 11.79 -12.84 4.67
N SER A 87 13.05 -12.48 4.39
CA SER A 87 13.97 -13.36 3.63
C SER A 87 14.62 -14.41 4.55
N ALA A 88 13.80 -15.13 5.29
CA ALA A 88 14.20 -16.38 5.93
C ALA A 88 13.01 -17.36 5.88
N ASN A 89 13.17 -18.38 5.05
CA ASN A 89 12.33 -19.59 4.91
C ASN A 89 11.01 -19.49 4.14
N GLY A 90 11.07 -20.00 2.90
CA GLY A 90 9.92 -20.53 2.14
C GLY A 90 10.37 -21.57 1.11
N HIS A 91 10.50 -22.82 1.57
CA HIS A 91 10.76 -24.07 0.84
C HIS A 91 10.02 -24.24 -0.51
N ASN A 92 10.67 -24.90 -1.49
CA ASN A 92 10.49 -26.34 -1.85
C ASN A 92 10.63 -26.58 -3.37
N SER A 93 11.59 -27.41 -3.77
CA SER A 93 11.46 -28.23 -4.98
C SER A 93 12.24 -29.52 -4.80
N CYS A 94 11.50 -30.53 -4.35
CA CYS A 94 11.82 -31.94 -4.59
C CYS A 94 11.88 -32.16 -6.11
N ASN A 95 13.03 -32.61 -6.61
CA ASN A 95 13.21 -33.37 -7.85
C ASN A 95 14.51 -34.15 -7.61
N GLY A 96 14.47 -35.39 -7.15
CA GLY A 96 14.08 -36.53 -7.97
C GLY A 96 15.35 -37.17 -8.52
N GLU A 97 16.00 -38.02 -7.73
CA GLU A 97 17.04 -38.91 -8.22
C GLU A 97 16.47 -39.82 -9.32
N PRO A 98 17.07 -39.91 -10.51
CA PRO A 98 16.92 -41.09 -11.33
C PRO A 98 18.04 -42.06 -10.95
N SER A 99 17.66 -43.10 -10.20
CA SER A 99 18.41 -44.36 -10.19
C SER A 99 18.54 -44.84 -11.64
N SER A 100 19.76 -44.92 -12.15
CA SER A 100 20.05 -45.47 -13.48
C SER A 100 21.25 -46.41 -13.36
N SER A 101 20.93 -47.67 -13.05
CA SER A 101 21.82 -48.82 -13.10
C SER A 101 22.37 -49.01 -14.52
N THR A 102 23.68 -48.94 -14.70
CA THR A 102 24.36 -49.42 -15.90
C THR A 102 24.82 -50.87 -15.68
N PRO A 103 24.53 -51.81 -16.60
CA PRO A 103 25.13 -53.13 -16.57
C PRO A 103 26.51 -53.08 -17.25
N VAL A 104 27.50 -53.69 -16.59
CA VAL A 104 28.85 -53.92 -17.10
C VAL A 104 28.84 -55.23 -17.92
N PRO A 105 29.45 -55.30 -19.11
CA PRO A 105 29.81 -56.56 -19.75
C PRO A 105 31.06 -57.20 -19.14
#